data_AF-A0A925FC22-F1
#
_entry.id   AF-A0A925FC22-F1
#
_cell.length_a   1.000
_cell.length_b   1.000
_cell.length_c   1.000
_cell.angle_alpha   90.00
_cell.angle_beta   90.00
_cell.angle_gamma   90.00
#
_symmetry.space_group_name_H-M   'P 1'
#
loop_
_entity.id
_entity.type
_entity.pdbx_description
1 polymer ?
#
loop_
_entity_poly.entity_id
_entity_poly.type
_entity_poly.pdbx_seq_one_letter_code
_entity_poly.pdbx_strand_id
1 'polypeptide(L)'
;MPAAQWNGTVVDSPESEPYAVFGDLVLAVRTPRSRDFVTVEVARTDRIGPSFTRQAGVLLSPRPTPFLADQWHGEVHLGDPVSFNVEGASYRLTLARLSEITVGQPWVSCDFLVERAD
;
A
#
# COMPACT_ATOMS: atom_id res chain seq x y z
N MET A 1 10.07 18.21 -12.84
CA MET A 1 8.91 18.84 -12.17
C MET A 1 9.04 18.51 -10.68
N PRO A 2 8.25 19.04 -9.72
CA PRO A 2 8.31 18.48 -8.38
C PRO A 2 7.77 17.05 -8.42
N ALA A 3 8.52 16.09 -7.87
CA ALA A 3 8.08 14.72 -7.67
C ALA A 3 6.70 14.73 -6.98
N ALA A 4 5.74 13.99 -7.54
CA ALA A 4 4.43 13.86 -6.91
C ALA A 4 4.56 13.01 -5.64
N GLN A 5 3.96 13.46 -4.55
CA GLN A 5 4.08 12.85 -3.23
C GLN A 5 2.69 12.59 -2.63
N TRP A 6 2.48 11.39 -2.11
CA TRP A 6 1.23 10.95 -1.48
C TRP A 6 1.50 10.25 -0.17
N ASN A 7 0.65 10.51 0.82
CA ASN A 7 0.67 9.85 2.12
C ASN A 7 -0.67 9.16 2.39
N GLY A 8 -0.64 8.11 3.19
CA GLY A 8 -1.83 7.33 3.48
C GLY A 8 -1.56 6.25 4.51
N THR A 9 -2.57 5.96 5.31
CA THR A 9 -2.53 4.92 6.33
C THR A 9 -3.25 3.70 5.80
N VAL A 10 -2.70 2.51 5.96
CA VAL A 10 -3.37 1.24 5.70
C VAL A 10 -3.57 0.54 7.04
N VAL A 11 -4.81 0.20 7.37
CA VAL A 11 -5.15 -0.53 8.61
C VAL A 11 -5.41 -1.99 8.24
N ASP A 12 -4.46 -2.85 8.59
CA ASP A 12 -4.50 -4.28 8.31
C ASP A 12 -5.27 -5.05 9.37
N SER A 13 -6.29 -5.80 8.94
CA SER A 13 -7.13 -6.66 9.77
C SER A 13 -7.09 -8.08 9.23
N PRO A 14 -6.93 -9.13 10.06
CA PRO A 14 -6.95 -10.52 9.60
C PRO A 14 -8.22 -10.91 8.81
N GLU A 15 -9.31 -10.18 9.02
CA GLU A 15 -10.62 -10.45 8.42
C GLU A 15 -10.87 -9.67 7.12
N SER A 16 -9.96 -8.76 6.74
CA SER A 16 -10.09 -7.93 5.55
C SER A 16 -8.74 -7.66 4.89
N GLU A 17 -8.69 -7.63 3.57
CA GLU A 17 -7.49 -7.15 2.87
C GLU A 17 -7.64 -5.65 2.58
N PRO A 18 -7.07 -4.76 3.41
CA PRO A 18 -7.14 -3.34 3.12
C PRO A 18 -6.22 -2.99 1.96
N TYR A 19 -6.65 -2.01 1.18
CA TYR A 19 -5.77 -1.32 0.25
C TYR A 19 -6.07 0.17 0.30
N ALA A 20 -5.05 0.98 0.05
CA ALA A 20 -5.18 2.42 -0.05
C ALA A 20 -4.76 2.90 -1.43
N VAL A 21 -5.45 3.93 -1.90
CA VAL A 21 -5.18 4.59 -3.18
C VAL A 21 -4.19 5.74 -2.95
N PHE A 22 -3.04 5.67 -3.63
CA PHE A 22 -1.97 6.67 -3.59
C PHE A 22 -1.78 7.24 -5.00
N GLY A 23 -2.47 8.35 -5.30
CA GLY A 23 -2.39 8.95 -6.64
C GLY A 23 -2.97 8.05 -7.72
N ASP A 24 -2.10 7.51 -8.58
CA ASP A 24 -2.43 6.53 -9.62
C ASP A 24 -2.07 5.09 -9.25
N LEU A 25 -1.64 4.85 -8.01
CA LEU A 25 -1.33 3.54 -7.46
C LEU A 25 -2.35 3.10 -6.41
N VAL A 26 -2.43 1.79 -6.19
CA VAL A 26 -3.11 1.14 -5.09
C VAL A 26 -2.13 0.21 -4.42
N LEU A 27 -2.07 0.30 -3.10
CA LEU A 27 -1.17 -0.48 -2.27
C LEU A 27 -2.00 -1.31 -1.29
N ALA A 28 -1.75 -2.62 -1.27
CA ALA A 28 -2.25 -3.53 -0.26
C ALA A 28 -1.11 -4.03 0.63
N VAL A 29 -1.40 -4.24 1.91
CA VAL A 29 -0.47 -4.90 2.84
C VAL A 29 -0.81 -6.39 2.86
N ARG A 30 0.18 -7.24 2.55
CA ARG A 30 0.07 -8.70 2.59
C ARG A 30 0.90 -9.21 3.77
N THR A 31 0.28 -9.97 4.66
CA THR A 31 0.99 -10.74 5.69
C THR A 31 1.89 -11.81 5.05
N PRO A 32 3.09 -12.10 5.60
CA PRO A 32 3.39 -12.13 7.03
C PRO A 32 3.91 -10.80 7.62
N ARG A 33 3.43 -10.48 8.82
CA ARG A 33 3.78 -9.27 9.61
C ARG A 33 4.99 -9.56 10.49
N SER A 34 6.05 -8.76 10.38
CA SER A 34 7.10 -8.66 11.41
C SER A 34 6.97 -7.34 12.17
N ARG A 35 7.72 -7.18 13.25
CA ARG A 35 7.74 -5.92 14.04
C ARG A 35 8.29 -4.72 13.28
N ASP A 36 9.01 -4.97 12.19
CA ASP A 36 9.86 -4.02 11.49
C ASP A 36 9.61 -3.98 9.98
N PHE A 37 8.85 -4.92 9.41
CA PHE A 37 8.53 -4.93 7.99
C PHE A 37 7.13 -5.45 7.70
N VAL A 38 6.63 -5.08 6.53
CA VAL A 38 5.41 -5.59 5.93
C VAL A 38 5.65 -5.96 4.47
N THR A 39 5.03 -7.03 3.99
CA THR A 39 4.98 -7.28 2.55
C THR A 39 3.85 -6.45 1.95
N VAL A 40 4.07 -5.87 0.78
CA VAL A 40 3.07 -5.07 0.09
C VAL A 40 2.93 -5.51 -1.36
N GLU A 41 1.75 -5.29 -1.90
CA GLU A 41 1.47 -5.39 -3.33
C GLU A 41 1.04 -4.02 -3.86
N VAL A 42 1.53 -3.65 -5.03
CA VAL A 42 1.24 -2.36 -5.65
C VAL A 42 0.83 -2.56 -7.10
N ALA A 43 -0.26 -1.90 -7.50
CA ALA A 43 -0.73 -1.85 -8.88
C ALA A 43 -1.28 -0.47 -9.22
N ARG A 44 -1.47 -0.20 -10.51
CA ARG A 44 -2.16 1.02 -10.96
C ARG A 44 -3.66 0.98 -10.66
N THR A 45 -4.23 2.13 -10.32
CA THR A 45 -5.66 2.29 -10.03
C THR A 45 -6.58 1.91 -11.19
N ASP A 46 -6.13 2.09 -12.44
CA ASP A 46 -6.90 1.78 -13.64
C ASP A 46 -7.13 0.27 -13.84
N ARG A 47 -6.29 -0.58 -13.24
CA ARG A 47 -6.41 -2.05 -13.29
C ARG A 47 -7.46 -2.60 -12.33
N ILE A 48 -7.90 -1.83 -11.33
CA ILE A 48 -8.81 -2.32 -10.28
C ILE A 48 -10.29 -2.18 -10.71
N GLY A 49 -10.53 -1.71 -11.92
CA GLY A 49 -11.85 -1.61 -12.53
C GLY A 49 -12.53 -0.25 -12.27
N PRO A 50 -13.56 0.10 -13.07
CA PRO A 50 -14.13 1.43 -13.12
C PRO A 50 -14.83 1.89 -11.82
N SER A 51 -15.19 0.94 -10.96
CA SER A 51 -15.87 1.20 -9.68
C SER A 51 -14.95 1.81 -8.61
N PHE A 52 -13.63 1.76 -8.79
CA PHE A 52 -12.65 2.37 -7.90
C PHE A 52 -12.43 3.83 -8.28
N THR A 53 -13.51 4.59 -8.25
CA THR A 53 -13.52 6.00 -8.62
C THR A 53 -12.82 6.82 -7.53
N ARG A 54 -11.49 6.89 -7.58
CA ARG A 54 -10.62 8.00 -7.13
C ARG A 54 -10.99 8.71 -5.82
N GLN A 55 -11.57 8.00 -4.84
CA GLN A 55 -11.75 8.54 -3.50
C GLN A 55 -10.44 8.29 -2.76
N ALA A 56 -9.72 9.37 -2.46
CA ALA A 56 -8.55 9.30 -1.59
C ALA A 56 -8.99 8.71 -0.24
N GLY A 57 -8.42 7.58 0.14
CA GLY A 57 -8.81 6.87 1.36
C GLY A 57 -8.44 5.39 1.35
N VAL A 58 -8.73 4.75 2.48
CA VAL A 58 -8.57 3.30 2.70
C VAL A 58 -9.86 2.62 2.28
N LEU A 59 -9.77 1.65 1.38
CA LEU A 59 -10.89 0.85 0.94
C LEU A 59 -10.74 -0.58 1.46
N LEU A 60 -11.84 -1.14 1.96
CA LEU A 60 -11.89 -2.51 2.47
C LEU A 60 -12.55 -3.39 1.39
N SER A 61 -11.84 -4.40 0.89
CA SER A 61 -12.46 -5.43 0.04
C SER A 61 -12.88 -6.62 0.90
N PRO A 62 -14.08 -7.19 0.70
CA PRO A 62 -14.54 -8.39 1.39
C PRO A 62 -13.84 -9.68 0.91
N ARG A 63 -12.99 -9.63 -0.12
CA ARG A 63 -12.30 -10.80 -0.66
C ARG A 63 -10.87 -10.49 -1.05
N PRO A 64 -10.02 -11.55 -1.11
CA PRO A 64 -8.71 -11.40 -1.65
C PRO A 64 -8.77 -10.77 -3.02
N THR A 65 -8.07 -9.65 -3.21
CA THR A 65 -8.07 -8.98 -4.51
C THR A 65 -6.88 -9.54 -5.30
N PRO A 66 -7.05 -10.58 -6.14
CA PRO A 66 -5.93 -11.21 -6.84
C PRO A 66 -5.24 -10.27 -7.84
N PHE A 67 -5.85 -9.12 -8.14
CA PHE A 67 -5.47 -8.22 -9.23
C PHE A 67 -4.25 -7.33 -8.92
N LEU A 68 -3.76 -7.28 -7.68
CA LEU A 68 -2.64 -6.40 -7.30
C LEU A 68 -1.27 -7.03 -7.53
N ALA A 69 -1.19 -8.37 -7.56
CA ALA A 69 0.08 -9.10 -7.63
C ALA A 69 0.80 -9.00 -8.99
N ASP A 70 0.15 -8.48 -10.03
CA ASP A 70 0.67 -8.51 -11.40
C ASP A 70 1.67 -7.38 -11.73
N GLN A 71 1.87 -6.39 -10.85
CA GLN A 71 2.75 -5.25 -11.13
C GLN A 71 3.97 -5.18 -10.23
N TRP A 72 3.79 -5.02 -8.92
CA TRP A 72 4.92 -5.06 -8.00
C TRP A 72 4.53 -5.67 -6.65
N HIS A 73 5.46 -6.43 -6.09
CA HIS A 73 5.36 -7.06 -4.78
C HIS A 73 6.73 -7.00 -4.11
N GLY A 74 6.77 -6.69 -2.81
CA GLY A 74 8.01 -6.72 -2.05
C GLY A 74 7.84 -6.43 -0.57
N GLU A 75 8.92 -6.61 0.17
CA GLU A 75 9.00 -6.25 1.59
C GLU A 75 9.40 -4.79 1.75
N VAL A 76 8.77 -4.09 2.68
CA VAL A 76 9.07 -2.71 3.03
C VAL A 76 9.36 -2.66 4.52
N HIS A 77 10.62 -2.35 4.84
CA HIS A 77 11.07 -2.17 6.22
C HIS A 77 10.76 -0.75 6.71
N LEU A 78 10.53 -0.62 8.00
CA LEU A 78 10.22 0.65 8.65
C LEU A 78 11.38 1.65 8.47
N GLY A 79 11.08 2.80 7.86
CA GLY A 79 12.05 3.86 7.58
C GLY A 79 12.92 3.64 6.35
N ASP A 80 12.92 2.42 5.77
CA ASP A 80 13.73 2.09 4.61
C ASP A 80 12.95 2.27 3.31
N PRO A 81 13.36 3.21 2.45
CA PRO A 81 12.65 3.47 1.21
C PRO A 81 12.97 2.43 0.14
N VAL A 82 11.92 1.87 -0.47
CA VAL A 82 12.01 0.90 -1.57
C VAL A 82 11.67 1.59 -2.88
N SER A 83 12.53 1.42 -3.88
CA SER A 83 12.27 1.92 -5.24
C SER A 83 11.73 0.81 -6.13
N PHE A 84 10.69 1.11 -6.90
CA PHE A 84 10.04 0.13 -7.78
C PHE A 84 9.45 0.81 -9.01
N ASN A 85 9.17 0.01 -10.04
CA ASN A 85 8.62 0.49 -11.31
C ASN A 85 7.25 -0.11 -11.55
N VAL A 86 6.32 0.71 -12.03
CA VAL A 86 4.96 0.29 -12.38
C VAL A 86 4.63 0.89 -13.74
N GLU A 87 4.46 0.03 -14.76
CA GLU A 87 4.13 0.40 -16.15
C GLU A 87 5.03 1.53 -16.71
N GLY A 88 6.34 1.44 -16.44
CA GLY A 88 7.34 2.38 -16.95
C GLY A 88 7.50 3.68 -16.15
N ALA A 89 6.73 3.88 -15.07
CA ALA A 89 6.94 4.96 -14.12
C ALA A 89 7.69 4.46 -12.87
N SER A 90 8.61 5.28 -12.38
CA SER A 90 9.43 4.99 -11.20
C SER A 90 8.80 5.58 -9.94
N TYR A 91 8.77 4.79 -8.88
CA TYR A 91 8.19 5.17 -7.59
C TYR A 91 9.14 4.82 -6.45
N ARG A 92 8.94 5.49 -5.33
CA ARG A 92 9.59 5.22 -4.06
C ARG A 92 8.53 5.10 -2.98
N LEU A 93 8.53 3.97 -2.28
CA LEU A 93 7.63 3.67 -1.18
C LEU A 93 8.42 3.61 0.12
N THR A 94 7.94 4.31 1.14
CA THR A 94 8.53 4.29 2.48
C THR A 94 7.45 3.96 3.49
N LEU A 95 7.68 2.95 4.33
CA LEU A 95 6.89 2.73 5.54
C LEU A 95 7.38 3.72 6.60
N ALA A 96 6.64 4.82 6.79
CA ALA A 96 7.02 5.89 7.72
C ALA A 96 6.71 5.53 9.18
N ARG A 97 5.64 4.75 9.40
CA ARG A 97 5.24 4.29 10.73
C ARG A 97 4.58 2.92 10.65
N LEU A 98 4.93 2.07 11.60
CA LEU A 98 4.24 0.82 11.87
C LEU A 98 3.78 0.86 13.33
N SER A 99 2.51 0.63 13.59
CA SER A 99 1.97 0.63 14.95
C SER A 99 1.00 -0.52 15.14
N GLU A 100 1.26 -1.33 16.17
CA GLU A 100 0.31 -2.35 16.61
C GLU A 100 -0.87 -1.68 17.30
N ILE A 101 -2.08 -2.03 16.89
CA ILE A 101 -3.31 -1.59 17.54
C ILE A 101 -3.61 -2.60 18.64
N THR A 102 -3.55 -2.14 19.89
CA THR A 102 -3.61 -3.00 21.08
C THR A 102 -5.03 -3.45 21.44
N VAL A 103 -6.05 -2.89 20.79
CA VAL A 103 -7.46 -3.13 21.10
C VAL A 103 -8.08 -3.98 19.99
N GLY A 104 -8.37 -5.25 20.30
CA GLY A 104 -9.05 -6.18 19.41
C GLY A 104 -8.14 -6.76 18.33
N GLN A 105 -7.52 -7.91 18.60
CA GLN A 105 -6.72 -8.70 17.64
C GLN A 105 -5.48 -7.95 17.06
N PRO A 106 -4.49 -8.64 16.45
CA PRO A 106 -3.25 -7.99 16.02
C PRO A 106 -3.49 -7.19 14.73
N TRP A 107 -4.14 -6.03 14.86
CA TRP A 107 -4.25 -5.07 13.77
C TRP A 107 -2.98 -4.21 13.75
N VAL A 108 -2.48 -3.89 12.56
CA VAL A 108 -1.39 -2.94 12.40
C VAL A 108 -1.86 -1.76 11.58
N SER A 109 -1.43 -0.56 12.01
CA SER A 109 -1.56 0.67 11.27
C SER A 109 -0.23 0.96 10.60
N CYS A 110 -0.23 0.97 9.27
CA CYS A 110 0.94 1.24 8.44
C CYS A 110 0.78 2.61 7.78
N ASP A 111 1.61 3.58 8.14
CA ASP A 111 1.64 4.87 7.45
C ASP A 111 2.69 4.81 6.33
N PHE A 112 2.23 4.96 5.10
CA PHE A 112 3.08 4.95 3.92
C PHE A 112 3.26 6.33 3.32
N LEU A 113 4.45 6.53 2.77
CA LEU A 113 4.78 7.63 1.89
C LEU A 113 5.15 7.08 0.51
N VAL A 114 4.48 7.58 -0.52
CA VAL A 114 4.73 7.25 -1.92
C VAL A 114 5.20 8.50 -2.65
N GLU A 115 6.33 8.39 -3.33
CA GLU A 115 6.90 9.45 -4.17
C GLU A 115 7.03 8.92 -5.61
N ARG A 116 6.67 9.73 -6.60
CA ARG A 116 6.95 9.43 -8.01
C ARG A 116 8.27 10.06 -8.42
N ALA A 117 9.21 9.26 -8.87
CA ALA A 117 10.48 9.73 -9.43
C ALA A 117 10.29 10.13 -10.90
N ASP A 118 10.79 11.31 -11.27
CA ASP A 118 10.83 11.83 -12.65
C ASP A 118 11.90 11.12 -13.49
#